data_AF-A0A2V2GLF8-F1
#
_entry.id   AF-A0A2V2GLF8-F1
#
_cell.length_a   1.000
_cell.length_b   1.000
_cell.length_c   1.000
_cell.angle_alpha   90.00
_cell.angle_beta   90.00
_cell.angle_gamma   90.00
#
_symmetry.space_group_name_H-M   'P 1'
#
loop_
_entity.id
_entity.type
_entity.pdbx_description
1 polymer ?
#
loop_
_entity_poly.entity_id
_entity_poly.type
_entity_poly.pdbx_seq_one_letter_code
_entity_poly.pdbx_strand_id
1 'polypeptide(L)'
;MIPFLTPHITPDAQFQAARKSLSSILQNAVLPKLASSLRQLEVNPGNQEHIEYFTDVMEWSEWFDSDTFSAILEGEFFPQWLDILYDWSHQSGVVLKEVCGWIEGWRSLFPNSVLENRYIILQFNRAWDIINEVLEGGNQIDPSVYRQPITYRHVLQNRLIQEKTDRMRDVSIGSRCDI
;
A
#
# COMPACT_ATOMS: atom_id res chain seq x y z
N MET A 1 33.22 22.56 45.11
CA MET A 1 33.75 21.81 43.95
C MET A 1 32.59 20.99 43.39
N ILE A 2 31.95 21.46 42.31
CA ILE A 2 30.76 20.81 41.74
C ILE A 2 31.23 19.79 40.71
N PRO A 3 30.87 18.49 40.80
CA PRO A 3 31.23 17.54 39.78
C PRO A 3 30.33 17.76 38.56
N PHE A 4 30.94 18.05 37.42
CA PHE A 4 30.26 18.00 36.12
C PHE A 4 29.89 16.54 35.84
N LEU A 5 28.64 16.18 36.12
CA LEU A 5 28.04 14.96 35.59
C LEU A 5 27.69 15.24 34.13
N THR A 6 28.62 14.97 33.21
CA THR A 6 28.25 14.89 31.80
C THR A 6 27.32 13.70 31.64
N PRO A 7 26.11 13.85 31.07
CA PRO A 7 25.27 12.71 30.77
C PRO A 7 26.02 11.90 29.71
N HIS A 8 26.51 10.73 30.10
CA HIS A 8 27.14 9.78 29.20
C HIS A 8 26.03 9.16 28.34
N ILE A 9 25.54 9.91 27.35
CA ILE A 9 24.61 9.42 26.34
C ILE A 9 25.35 8.27 25.63
N THR A 10 24.85 7.05 25.80
CA THR A 10 25.46 5.88 25.16
C THR A 10 25.36 6.04 23.64
N PRO A 11 26.38 5.64 22.86
CA PRO A 11 26.36 5.74 21.40
C PRO A 11 25.07 5.17 20.80
N ASP A 12 24.55 4.07 21.36
CA ASP A 12 23.29 3.43 20.94
C ASP A 12 22.08 4.36 21.00
N ALA A 13 21.96 5.20 22.04
CA ALA A 13 20.84 6.13 22.19
C ALA A 13 20.90 7.25 21.14
N GLN A 14 22.10 7.73 20.82
CA GLN A 14 22.29 8.75 19.79
C GLN A 14 21.98 8.20 18.39
N PHE A 15 22.45 6.99 18.07
CA PHE A 15 22.14 6.32 16.81
C PHE A 15 20.63 6.03 16.68
N GLN A 16 19.97 5.58 17.74
CA GLN A 16 18.52 5.38 17.74
C GLN A 16 17.76 6.70 17.53
N ALA A 17 18.18 7.79 18.18
CA ALA A 17 17.58 9.11 17.99
C ALA A 17 17.75 9.61 16.55
N ALA A 18 18.95 9.46 15.98
CA ALA A 18 19.23 9.81 14.58
C ALA A 18 18.36 9.00 13.61
N ARG A 19 18.22 7.68 13.82
CA ARG A 19 17.33 6.81 13.02
C ARG A 19 15.88 7.26 13.10
N LYS A 20 15.36 7.53 14.30
CA LYS A 20 13.98 8.04 14.48
C LYS A 20 13.77 9.37 13.77
N SER A 21 14.74 10.27 13.86
CA SER A 21 14.71 11.57 13.15
C SER A 21 14.68 11.37 11.64
N LEU A 22 15.55 10.50 11.09
CA LEU A 22 15.58 10.19 9.67
C LEU A 22 14.25 9.58 9.19
N SER A 23 13.72 8.57 9.90
CA SER A 23 12.42 7.98 9.56
C SER A 23 11.29 9.01 9.57
N SER A 24 11.30 9.93 10.54
CA SER A 24 10.35 11.04 10.58
C SER A 24 10.47 11.97 9.38
N ILE A 25 11.69 12.30 8.95
CA ILE A 25 11.92 13.12 7.75
C ILE A 25 11.41 12.41 6.50
N LEU A 26 11.72 11.12 6.34
CA LEU A 26 11.25 10.33 5.20
C LEU A 26 9.72 10.29 5.14
N GLN A 27 9.06 10.02 6.28
CA GLN A 27 7.59 9.98 6.35
C GLN A 27 6.93 11.35 6.07
N ASN A 28 7.51 12.44 6.56
CA ASN A 28 6.87 13.75 6.47
C ASN A 28 7.22 14.54 5.19
N ALA A 29 8.40 14.30 4.60
CA ALA A 29 8.88 15.09 3.47
C ALA A 29 8.88 14.31 2.14
N VAL A 30 9.24 13.02 2.16
CA VAL A 30 9.38 12.20 0.95
C VAL A 30 8.06 11.52 0.61
N LEU A 31 7.45 10.87 1.60
CA LEU A 31 6.21 10.10 1.42
C LEU A 31 5.07 10.88 0.74
N PRO A 32 4.79 12.15 1.10
CA PRO A 32 3.75 12.92 0.41
C PRO A 32 4.06 13.21 -1.06
N LYS A 33 5.35 13.26 -1.45
CA LYS A 33 5.77 13.47 -2.83
C LYS A 33 5.58 12.19 -3.65
N LEU A 34 5.96 11.04 -3.10
CA LEU A 34 5.71 9.73 -3.73
C LEU A 34 4.21 9.52 -3.97
N ALA A 35 3.39 9.79 -2.95
CA ALA A 35 1.94 9.76 -3.07
C ALA A 35 1.40 10.75 -4.11
N SER A 36 2.04 11.92 -4.28
CA SER A 36 1.67 12.87 -5.33
C SER A 36 2.05 12.39 -6.72
N SER A 37 3.18 11.71 -6.88
CA SER A 37 3.63 11.11 -8.14
C SER A 37 2.62 10.06 -8.61
N LEU A 38 2.22 9.15 -7.72
CA LEU A 38 1.21 8.13 -8.04
C LEU A 38 -0.16 8.73 -8.38
N ARG A 39 -0.58 9.81 -7.72
CA ARG A 39 -1.83 10.51 -8.06
C ARG A 39 -1.80 11.21 -9.43
N GLN A 40 -0.61 11.51 -9.95
CA GLN A 40 -0.43 12.09 -11.29
C GLN A 40 -0.34 11.01 -12.38
N LEU A 41 -0.20 9.75 -12.00
CA LEU A 41 -0.18 8.64 -12.94
C LEU A 41 -1.58 8.46 -13.55
N GLU A 42 -1.66 8.61 -14.86
CA GLU A 42 -2.87 8.27 -15.62
C GLU A 42 -2.77 6.82 -16.07
N VAL A 43 -3.41 5.92 -15.34
CA VAL A 43 -3.45 4.50 -15.69
C VAL A 43 -4.34 4.33 -16.94
N ASN A 44 -3.81 3.72 -18.01
CA ASN A 44 -4.55 3.55 -19.25
C ASN A 44 -4.16 2.23 -19.96
N PRO A 45 -5.11 1.28 -20.15
CA PRO A 45 -4.82 0.00 -20.79
C PRO A 45 -4.53 0.09 -22.29
N GLY A 46 -5.00 1.14 -22.98
CA GLY A 46 -4.80 1.30 -24.42
C GLY A 46 -3.46 1.95 -24.79
N ASN A 47 -2.97 2.88 -23.98
CA ASN A 47 -1.70 3.55 -24.17
C ASN A 47 -1.21 4.12 -22.83
N GLN A 48 -0.25 3.44 -22.19
CA GLN A 48 0.31 3.90 -20.92
C GLN A 48 1.42 4.93 -21.18
N GLU A 49 1.16 6.17 -20.79
CA GLU A 49 2.17 7.24 -20.77
C GLU A 49 2.65 7.48 -19.35
N HIS A 50 3.82 8.12 -19.20
CA HIS A 50 4.38 8.52 -17.91
C HIS A 50 4.56 7.38 -16.88
N ILE A 51 4.96 6.20 -17.35
CA ILE A 51 5.20 5.04 -16.49
C ILE A 51 6.30 5.29 -15.45
N GLU A 52 7.19 6.25 -15.73
CA GLU A 52 8.23 6.71 -14.81
C GLU A 52 7.68 7.15 -13.44
N TYR A 53 6.47 7.72 -13.38
CA TYR A 53 5.85 8.10 -12.10
C TYR A 53 5.62 6.91 -11.17
N PHE A 54 5.42 5.72 -11.75
CA PHE A 54 5.29 4.48 -11.01
C PHE A 54 6.66 3.87 -10.70
N THR A 55 7.53 3.74 -11.70
CA THR A 55 8.83 3.07 -11.52
C THR A 55 9.73 3.85 -10.57
N ASP A 56 9.76 5.18 -10.65
CA ASP A 56 10.52 6.02 -9.73
C ASP A 56 10.04 5.80 -8.29
N VAL A 57 8.74 5.66 -8.06
CA VAL A 57 8.20 5.35 -6.72
C VAL A 57 8.66 3.97 -6.24
N MET A 58 8.72 2.97 -7.13
CA MET A 58 9.20 1.63 -6.77
C MET A 58 10.65 1.61 -6.30
N GLU A 59 11.51 2.48 -6.84
CA GLU A 59 12.91 2.63 -6.39
C GLU A 59 13.03 3.05 -4.93
N TRP A 60 12.00 3.71 -4.38
CA TRP A 60 11.96 4.11 -2.98
C TRP A 60 11.54 2.99 -2.02
N SER A 61 11.09 1.84 -2.52
CA SER A 61 10.54 0.76 -1.69
C SER A 61 11.46 0.31 -0.56
N GLU A 62 12.77 0.27 -0.78
CA GLU A 62 13.77 -0.17 0.21
C GLU A 62 14.03 0.85 1.34
N TRP A 63 13.55 2.09 1.19
CA TRP A 63 13.78 3.18 2.14
C TRP A 63 12.69 3.30 3.20
N PHE A 64 11.61 2.54 3.05
CA PHE A 64 10.45 2.56 3.94
C PHE A 64 10.20 1.17 4.53
N ASP A 65 9.50 1.12 5.67
CA ASP A 65 8.96 -0.14 6.13
C ASP A 65 7.90 -0.65 5.14
N SER A 66 7.86 -1.96 4.97
CA SER A 66 6.99 -2.63 3.99
C SER A 66 5.50 -2.27 4.19
N ASP A 67 5.07 -2.11 5.44
CA ASP A 67 3.69 -1.73 5.76
C ASP A 67 3.41 -0.27 5.34
N THR A 68 4.28 0.69 5.66
CA THR A 68 4.07 2.07 5.17
C THR A 68 4.14 2.18 3.65
N PHE A 69 5.09 1.52 3.00
CA PHE A 69 5.21 1.59 1.54
C PHE A 69 3.99 0.98 0.85
N SER A 70 3.51 -0.18 1.33
CA SER A 70 2.28 -0.78 0.81
C SER A 70 1.04 0.10 1.02
N ALA A 71 0.99 0.90 2.09
CA ALA A 71 -0.12 1.83 2.31
C ALA A 71 -0.17 2.95 1.25
N ILE A 72 0.99 3.39 0.75
CA ILE A 72 1.06 4.35 -0.37
C ILE A 72 0.43 3.75 -1.61
N LEU A 73 0.81 2.52 -1.95
CA LEU A 73 0.29 1.86 -3.15
C LEU A 73 -1.20 1.56 -3.02
N GLU A 74 -1.63 1.06 -1.86
CA GLU A 74 -3.03 0.77 -1.56
C GLU A 74 -3.91 2.03 -1.65
N GLY A 75 -3.38 3.19 -1.25
CA GLY A 75 -4.17 4.41 -1.26
C GLY A 75 -4.13 5.23 -2.54
N GLU A 76 -3.01 5.18 -3.27
CA GLU A 76 -2.75 6.15 -4.34
C GLU A 76 -2.64 5.50 -5.74
N PHE A 77 -2.43 4.18 -5.83
CA PHE A 77 -2.30 3.45 -7.11
C PHE A 77 -3.45 2.46 -7.33
N PHE A 78 -3.64 1.52 -6.41
CA PHE A 78 -4.59 0.42 -6.59
C PHE A 78 -6.05 0.84 -6.79
N PRO A 79 -6.59 1.89 -6.13
CA PRO A 79 -7.99 2.29 -6.32
C PRO A 79 -8.30 2.62 -7.79
N GLN A 80 -7.48 3.48 -8.40
CA GLN A 80 -7.60 3.84 -9.82
C GLN A 80 -7.35 2.64 -10.73
N TRP A 81 -6.30 1.86 -10.44
CA TRP A 81 -5.93 0.71 -11.24
C TRP A 81 -7.00 -0.39 -11.24
N LEU A 82 -7.59 -0.70 -10.08
CA LEU A 82 -8.69 -1.66 -9.93
C LEU A 82 -9.99 -1.17 -10.56
N ASP A 83 -10.28 0.14 -10.48
CA ASP A 83 -11.46 0.72 -11.14
C ASP A 83 -11.40 0.56 -12.66
N ILE A 84 -10.24 0.89 -13.26
CA ILE A 84 -10.03 0.70 -14.70
C ILE A 84 -10.06 -0.77 -15.08
N LEU A 85 -9.46 -1.63 -14.26
CA LEU A 85 -9.51 -3.07 -14.48
C LEU A 85 -10.95 -3.58 -14.51
N TYR A 86 -11.76 -3.18 -13.53
CA TYR A 86 -13.17 -3.55 -13.44
C TYR A 86 -13.95 -3.08 -14.66
N ASP A 87 -13.81 -1.80 -15.02
CA ASP A 87 -14.54 -1.24 -16.17
C ASP A 87 -14.11 -1.90 -17.48
N TRP A 88 -12.82 -2.18 -17.66
CA TRP A 88 -12.33 -2.85 -18.87
C TRP A 88 -12.77 -4.30 -18.95
N SER A 89 -12.69 -5.05 -17.85
CA SER A 89 -13.08 -6.47 -17.82
C SER A 89 -14.57 -6.70 -18.06
N HIS A 90 -15.43 -5.72 -17.76
CA HIS A 90 -16.88 -5.82 -17.96
C HIS A 90 -17.37 -5.28 -19.32
N GLN A 91 -16.46 -4.80 -20.18
CA GLN A 91 -16.84 -4.33 -21.52
C GLN A 91 -17.31 -5.48 -22.42
N SER A 92 -18.33 -5.20 -23.23
CA SER A 92 -18.81 -6.15 -24.23
C SER A 92 -17.74 -6.43 -25.28
N GLY A 93 -17.41 -7.70 -25.49
CA GLY A 93 -16.40 -8.12 -26.47
C GLY A 93 -14.95 -8.02 -25.97
N VAL A 94 -14.74 -7.82 -24.66
CA VAL A 94 -13.39 -7.82 -24.07
C VAL A 94 -12.63 -9.12 -24.35
N VAL A 95 -11.34 -9.00 -24.60
CA VAL A 95 -10.41 -10.13 -24.72
C VAL A 95 -9.71 -10.33 -23.38
N LEU A 96 -10.23 -11.20 -22.51
CA LEU A 96 -9.68 -11.40 -21.15
C LEU A 96 -8.19 -11.75 -21.12
N LYS A 97 -7.66 -12.38 -22.18
CA LYS A 97 -6.22 -12.64 -22.30
C LYS A 97 -5.39 -11.34 -22.30
N GLU A 98 -5.88 -10.28 -22.94
CA GLU A 98 -5.22 -8.97 -22.95
C GLU A 98 -5.31 -8.32 -21.58
N VAL A 99 -6.45 -8.45 -20.91
CA VAL A 99 -6.66 -7.96 -19.54
C VAL A 99 -5.68 -8.64 -18.57
N CYS A 100 -5.56 -9.98 -18.61
CA CYS A 100 -4.59 -10.71 -17.80
C CYS A 100 -3.15 -10.31 -18.14
N GLY A 101 -2.83 -10.10 -19.42
CA GLY A 101 -1.51 -9.63 -19.85
C GLY A 101 -1.18 -8.25 -19.29
N TRP A 102 -2.15 -7.36 -19.20
CA TRP A 102 -2.00 -6.05 -18.58
C TRP A 102 -1.79 -6.14 -17.06
N ILE A 103 -2.51 -7.02 -16.36
CA ILE A 103 -2.29 -7.30 -14.94
C ILE A 103 -0.85 -7.75 -14.70
N GLU A 104 -0.38 -8.74 -15.47
CA GLU A 104 0.99 -9.25 -15.35
C GLU A 104 2.05 -8.20 -15.76
N GLY A 105 1.74 -7.36 -16.76
CA GLY A 105 2.60 -6.24 -17.15
C GLY A 105 2.86 -5.28 -15.99
N TRP A 106 1.80 -4.84 -15.31
CA TRP A 106 1.94 -4.02 -14.09
C TRP A 106 2.66 -4.76 -12.98
N ARG A 107 2.26 -6.02 -12.70
CA ARG A 107 2.88 -6.85 -11.67
C ARG A 107 4.39 -6.99 -11.86
N SER A 108 4.86 -7.06 -13.10
CA SER A 108 6.28 -7.17 -13.44
C SER A 108 7.13 -5.94 -13.06
N LEU A 109 6.51 -4.78 -12.84
CA LEU A 109 7.18 -3.55 -12.44
C LEU A 109 7.45 -3.47 -10.94
N PHE A 110 6.84 -4.34 -10.14
CA PHE A 110 7.01 -4.35 -8.68
C PHE A 110 8.28 -5.12 -8.28
N PRO A 111 9.11 -4.58 -7.38
CA PRO A 111 10.17 -5.34 -6.74
C PRO A 111 9.60 -6.55 -5.98
N ASN A 112 10.34 -7.66 -5.93
CA ASN A 112 9.91 -8.89 -5.23
C ASN A 112 9.57 -8.63 -3.75
N SER A 113 10.36 -7.78 -3.08
CA SER A 113 10.12 -7.39 -1.69
C SER A 113 8.76 -6.71 -1.46
N VAL A 114 8.24 -6.02 -2.48
CA VAL A 114 6.91 -5.40 -2.45
C VAL A 114 5.83 -6.44 -2.76
N LEU A 115 6.08 -7.34 -3.73
CA LEU A 115 5.14 -8.41 -4.09
C LEU A 115 4.92 -9.43 -2.96
N GLU A 116 5.88 -9.60 -2.06
CA GLU A 116 5.77 -10.46 -0.87
C GLU A 116 4.93 -9.82 0.24
N ASN A 117 4.63 -8.52 0.17
CA ASN A 117 3.83 -7.85 1.18
C ASN A 117 2.36 -8.28 1.11
N ARG A 118 1.81 -8.70 2.26
CA ARG A 118 0.42 -9.19 2.37
C ARG A 118 -0.64 -8.22 1.83
N TYR A 119 -0.46 -6.92 2.00
CA TYR A 119 -1.43 -5.93 1.53
C TYR A 119 -1.40 -5.82 0.01
N ILE A 120 -0.23 -5.95 -0.60
CA ILE A 120 -0.05 -5.97 -2.06
C ILE A 120 -0.66 -7.24 -2.66
N ILE A 121 -0.39 -8.39 -2.05
CA ILE A 121 -1.01 -9.67 -2.44
C ILE A 121 -2.54 -9.56 -2.41
N LEU A 122 -3.11 -8.94 -1.38
CA LEU A 122 -4.56 -8.74 -1.29
C LEU A 122 -5.11 -7.88 -2.44
N GLN A 123 -4.37 -6.88 -2.94
CA GLN A 123 -4.83 -6.09 -4.08
C GLN A 123 -4.81 -6.89 -5.39
N PHE A 124 -3.78 -7.70 -5.62
CA PHE A 124 -3.77 -8.59 -6.78
C PHE A 124 -4.84 -9.69 -6.68
N ASN A 125 -5.15 -10.18 -5.48
CA ASN A 125 -6.28 -11.09 -5.31
C ASN A 125 -7.61 -10.44 -5.71
N ARG A 126 -7.85 -9.18 -5.31
CA ARG A 126 -9.03 -8.42 -5.77
C ARG A 126 -9.09 -8.31 -7.29
N ALA A 127 -7.94 -8.11 -7.94
CA ALA A 127 -7.85 -8.10 -9.40
C ALA A 127 -8.30 -9.44 -10.01
N TRP A 128 -7.85 -10.55 -9.43
CA TRP A 128 -8.25 -11.89 -9.88
C TRP A 128 -9.72 -12.20 -9.57
N ASP A 129 -10.26 -11.71 -8.46
CA ASP A 129 -11.68 -11.84 -8.13
C ASP A 129 -12.56 -11.16 -9.20
N ILE A 130 -12.17 -9.97 -9.68
CA ILE A 130 -12.83 -9.28 -10.80
C ILE A 130 -12.83 -10.14 -12.07
N ILE A 131 -11.70 -10.76 -12.40
CA ILE A 131 -11.57 -11.60 -13.61
C ILE A 131 -12.42 -12.87 -13.48
N ASN A 132 -12.39 -13.52 -12.32
CA ASN A 132 -13.19 -14.71 -12.05
C ASN A 132 -14.69 -14.42 -12.15
N GLU A 133 -15.14 -13.28 -11.61
CA GLU A 133 -16.52 -12.84 -11.74
C GLU A 133 -16.97 -12.72 -13.20
N VAL A 134 -16.16 -12.07 -14.04
CA VAL A 134 -16.48 -11.92 -15.47
C VAL A 134 -16.52 -13.29 -16.17
N LEU A 135 -15.61 -14.21 -15.83
CA LEU A 135 -15.59 -15.57 -16.38
C LEU A 135 -16.83 -16.37 -15.99
N GLU A 136 -17.36 -16.15 -14.79
CA GLU A 136 -18.59 -16.77 -14.30
C GLU A 136 -19.86 -16.10 -14.86
N GLY A 137 -19.71 -14.98 -15.58
CA GLY A 137 -20.84 -14.16 -16.05
C GLY A 137 -21.58 -13.44 -14.93
N GLY A 138 -20.90 -13.22 -13.79
CA GLY A 138 -21.42 -12.52 -12.63
C GLY A 138 -21.29 -11.00 -12.71
N ASN A 139 -21.83 -10.32 -11.69
CA ASN A 139 -21.67 -8.89 -11.43
C ASN A 139 -22.05 -8.59 -9.97
N GLN A 140 -21.34 -9.23 -9.04
CA GLN A 140 -21.56 -9.21 -7.60
C GLN A 140 -20.59 -8.26 -6.87
N ILE A 141 -19.41 -8.00 -7.44
CA ILE A 141 -18.43 -7.06 -6.88
C ILE A 141 -18.98 -5.63 -7.04
N ASP A 142 -19.12 -4.92 -5.92
CA ASP A 142 -19.45 -3.51 -5.94
C ASP A 142 -18.20 -2.67 -6.30
N PRO A 143 -18.15 -2.03 -7.48
CA PRO A 143 -17.00 -1.24 -7.88
C PRO A 143 -16.83 0.04 -7.05
N SER A 144 -17.83 0.45 -6.26
CA SER A 144 -17.72 1.61 -5.36
C SER A 144 -16.60 1.45 -4.34
N VAL A 145 -16.22 0.20 -4.03
CA VAL A 145 -15.12 -0.14 -3.10
C VAL A 145 -13.77 0.35 -3.63
N TYR A 146 -13.57 0.38 -4.95
CA TYR A 146 -12.32 0.84 -5.59
C TYR A 146 -12.37 2.32 -5.99
N ARG A 147 -13.57 2.86 -6.22
CA ARG A 147 -13.76 4.26 -6.64
C ARG A 147 -13.63 5.28 -5.52
N GLN A 148 -13.65 4.85 -4.26
CA GLN A 148 -13.48 5.76 -3.13
C GLN A 148 -11.99 6.12 -2.97
N PRO A 149 -11.63 7.41 -3.00
CA PRO A 149 -10.25 7.82 -2.77
C PRO A 149 -9.89 7.64 -1.30
N ILE A 150 -9.27 6.50 -0.97
CA ILE A 150 -8.69 6.25 0.34
C ILE A 150 -7.23 6.68 0.26
N THR A 151 -6.89 7.88 0.75
CA THR A 151 -5.48 8.28 0.74
C THR A 151 -4.64 7.36 1.63
N TYR A 152 -3.33 7.25 1.35
CA TYR A 152 -2.43 6.40 2.15
C TYR A 152 -2.47 6.71 3.65
N ARG A 153 -2.78 7.97 4.01
CA ARG A 153 -2.94 8.40 5.40
C ARG A 153 -4.13 7.71 6.07
N HIS A 154 -5.23 7.57 5.35
CA HIS A 154 -6.39 6.83 5.83
C HIS A 154 -6.09 5.34 5.93
N VAL A 155 -5.35 4.76 4.97
CA VAL A 155 -4.91 3.36 5.05
C VAL A 155 -4.09 3.11 6.32
N LEU A 156 -3.07 3.95 6.57
CA LEU A 156 -2.25 3.86 7.78
C LEU A 156 -3.07 4.04 9.06
N GLN A 157 -3.98 5.01 9.09
CA GLN A 157 -4.87 5.23 10.21
C GLN A 157 -5.76 4.01 10.47
N ASN A 158 -6.34 3.40 9.44
CA ASN A 158 -7.20 2.23 9.55
C ASN A 158 -6.43 1.03 10.12
N ARG A 159 -5.19 0.80 9.66
CA ARG A 159 -4.32 -0.26 10.19
C ARG A 159 -4.00 -0.04 11.67
N LEU A 160 -3.67 1.19 12.08
CA LEU A 160 -3.44 1.52 13.49
C LEU A 160 -4.69 1.31 14.36
N ILE A 161 -5.88 1.61 13.82
CA ILE A 161 -7.15 1.38 14.51
C ILE A 161 -7.40 -0.13 14.67
N GLN A 162 -7.16 -0.91 13.61
CA GLN A 162 -7.29 -2.37 13.63
C GLN A 162 -6.35 -2.97 14.68
N GLU A 163 -5.06 -2.61 14.67
CA GLU A 163 -4.10 -3.09 15.67
C GLU A 163 -4.50 -2.75 17.11
N LYS A 164 -5.02 -1.54 17.37
CA LYS A 164 -5.52 -1.17 18.71
C LYS A 164 -6.73 -2.01 19.11
N THR A 165 -7.64 -2.22 18.17
CA THR A 165 -8.87 -3.01 18.37
C THR A 165 -8.52 -4.48 18.66
N ASP A 166 -7.53 -5.03 17.96
CA ASP A 166 -7.04 -6.40 18.16
C ASP A 166 -6.43 -6.57 19.54
N ARG A 167 -5.55 -5.64 19.94
CA ARG A 167 -4.97 -5.64 21.28
C ARG A 167 -6.02 -5.54 22.39
N MET A 168 -7.05 -4.71 22.20
CA MET A 168 -8.16 -4.60 23.16
C MET A 168 -8.97 -5.89 23.29
N ARG A 169 -9.19 -6.60 22.18
CA ARG A 169 -9.87 -7.90 22.18
C ARG A 169 -9.06 -8.95 22.94
N ASP A 170 -7.76 -9.01 22.69
CA ASP A 170 -6.88 -9.99 23.35
C ASP A 170 -6.79 -9.77 24.87
N VAL A 171 -6.70 -8.51 25.33
CA VAL A 171 -6.74 -8.19 26.77
C VAL A 171 -8.06 -8.60 27.42
N SER A 172 -9.18 -8.41 26.71
CA SER A 172 -10.51 -8.78 27.20
C SER A 172 -10.72 -10.29 27.27
N ILE A 173 -10.10 -11.06 26.36
CA ILE A 173 -10.13 -12.53 26.38
C ILE A 173 -9.20 -13.07 27.46
N GLY A 174 -7.98 -12.54 27.59
CA GLY A 174 -7.03 -12.94 28.62
C GLY A 174 -7.56 -12.75 30.04
N SER A 175 -8.21 -11.61 30.31
CA SER A 175 -8.81 -11.32 31.62
C SER A 175 -10.00 -12.22 31.97
N ARG A 176 -10.58 -12.93 31.00
CA ARG A 176 -11.75 -13.81 31.17
C ARG A 176 -11.38 -15.28 31.38
N CYS A 177 -10.12 -15.66 31.10
CA CYS A 177 -9.60 -17.01 31.33
C CYS A 177 -8.96 -17.19 32.72
N ASP A 178 -8.86 -16.12 33.52
CA ASP A 178 -8.25 -16.12 34.86
C ASP A 178 -9.28 -16.25 36.02
N ILE A 179 -10.48 -16.80 35.76
CA ILE A 179 -11.53 -17.05 36.77
C ILE A 179 -11.94 -18.52 36.77
#